data_AF-A0A510Y631-F1
#
_entry.id   AF-A0A510Y631-F1
#
_cell.length_a   1.000
_cell.length_b   1.000
_cell.length_c   1.000
_cell.angle_alpha   90.00
_cell.angle_beta   90.00
_cell.angle_gamma   90.00
#
_symmetry.space_group_name_H-M   'P 1'
#
loop_
_entity.id
_entity.type
_entity.pdbx_description
1 polymer ?
#
loop_
_entity_poly.entity_id
_entity_poly.type
_entity_poly.pdbx_seq_one_letter_code
_entity_poly.pdbx_strand_id
1 'polypeptide(L)'
;MNAEEKLEILKHSRHDWMNVLQLLKTHAALGKIEELQRVIEKTTFKASHEAKLSNVQAPAFALELITFHWEEHWFSIDFEVEDAFSARPDDQIWTRFFQGLASCIDEQAERTRDNHLEISINQNDGGGSVSGTGF
;
A
#
# COMPACT_ATOMS: atom_id res chain seq x y z
N MET A 1 16.36 -13.50 -3.87
CA MET A 1 16.88 -12.13 -3.82
C MET A 1 18.36 -12.11 -3.48
N ASN A 2 19.20 -11.60 -4.37
CA ASN A 2 20.63 -11.41 -4.17
C ASN A 2 20.92 -10.13 -3.35
N ALA A 3 22.20 -9.82 -3.10
CA ALA A 3 22.60 -8.66 -2.29
C ALA A 3 22.35 -7.31 -3.00
N GLU A 4 22.48 -7.26 -4.32
CA GLU A 4 22.27 -6.07 -5.13
C GLU A 4 20.78 -5.68 -5.14
N GLU A 5 19.90 -6.67 -5.36
CA GLU A 5 18.44 -6.50 -5.30
C GLU A 5 17.97 -5.98 -3.94
N LYS A 6 18.54 -6.50 -2.84
CA LYS A 6 18.27 -6.01 -1.48
C LYS A 6 18.67 -4.53 -1.31
N LEU A 7 19.81 -4.14 -1.87
CA LEU A 7 20.29 -2.77 -1.76
C LEU A 7 19.43 -1.78 -2.55
N GLU A 8 18.93 -2.21 -3.72
CA GLU A 8 18.04 -1.38 -4.53
C GLU A 8 16.70 -1.14 -3.82
N ILE A 9 16.12 -2.17 -3.20
CA ILE A 9 14.93 -2.03 -2.33
C ILE A 9 15.17 -1.01 -1.20
N LEU A 10 16.32 -1.08 -0.52
CA LEU A 10 16.67 -0.13 0.53
C LEU A 10 16.86 1.31 0.00
N LYS A 11 17.30 1.47 -1.25
CA LYS A 11 17.45 2.76 -1.90
C LYS A 11 16.08 3.40 -2.19
N HIS A 12 15.11 2.63 -2.70
CA HIS A 12 13.74 3.10 -2.90
C HIS A 12 13.09 3.50 -1.58
N SER A 13 13.17 2.65 -0.55
CA SER A 13 12.65 2.97 0.79
C SER A 13 13.26 4.27 1.36
N ARG A 14 14.58 4.47 1.20
CA ARG A 14 15.23 5.71 1.63
C ARG A 14 14.75 6.93 0.84
N HIS A 15 14.52 6.80 -0.46
CA HIS A 15 13.98 7.88 -1.27
C HIS A 15 12.57 8.29 -0.81
N ASP A 16 11.70 7.33 -0.49
CA ASP A 16 10.36 7.61 0.00
C ASP A 16 10.37 8.35 1.34
N TRP A 17 11.21 7.91 2.28
CA TRP A 17 11.39 8.62 3.55
C TRP A 17 11.94 10.03 3.36
N MET A 18 12.87 10.23 2.42
CA MET A 18 13.37 11.57 2.11
C MET A 18 12.27 12.48 1.55
N ASN A 19 11.35 11.96 0.73
CA ASN A 19 10.22 12.71 0.21
C ASN A 19 9.26 13.15 1.33
N VAL A 20 8.92 12.25 2.25
CA VAL A 20 8.10 12.57 3.42
C VAL A 20 8.76 13.67 4.26
N LEU A 21 10.05 13.53 4.58
CA LEU A 21 10.79 14.53 5.35
C LEU A 21 10.82 15.90 4.65
N GLN A 22 10.97 15.91 3.32
CA GLN A 22 10.97 17.14 2.53
C GLN A 22 9.60 17.82 2.54
N LEU A 23 8.51 17.08 2.46
CA LEU A 23 7.14 17.61 2.58
C LEU A 23 6.91 18.22 3.97
N LEU A 24 7.27 17.48 5.04
CA LEU A 24 7.15 17.97 6.42
C LEU A 24 7.93 19.27 6.62
N LYS A 25 9.20 19.30 6.19
CA LYS A 25 10.05 20.50 6.27
C LYS A 25 9.44 21.68 5.50
N THR A 26 8.91 21.43 4.31
CA THR A 26 8.34 22.47 3.44
C THR A 26 7.06 23.06 4.06
N HIS A 27 6.15 22.22 4.53
CA HIS A 27 4.92 22.68 5.19
C HIS A 27 5.21 23.41 6.51
N ALA A 28 6.16 22.92 7.31
CA ALA A 28 6.61 23.59 8.52
C ALA A 28 7.17 24.99 8.23
N ALA A 29 8.05 25.12 7.23
CA ALA A 29 8.65 26.40 6.84
C ALA A 29 7.61 27.42 6.35
N LEU A 30 6.49 26.95 5.77
CA LEU A 30 5.38 27.78 5.32
C LEU A 30 4.30 28.03 6.39
N GLY A 31 4.46 27.49 7.60
CA GLY A 31 3.45 27.58 8.66
C GLY A 31 2.15 26.84 8.36
N LYS A 32 2.15 25.91 7.40
CA LYS A 32 0.97 25.12 6.99
C LYS A 32 0.78 23.92 7.90
N ILE A 33 0.34 24.17 9.14
CA ILE A 33 0.24 23.14 10.18
C ILE A 33 -0.74 22.01 9.80
N GLU A 34 -1.88 22.35 9.20
CA GLU A 34 -2.87 21.35 8.76
C GLU A 34 -2.28 20.38 7.72
N GLU A 35 -1.57 20.89 6.71
CA GLU A 35 -0.88 20.07 5.71
C GLU A 35 0.16 19.16 6.33
N LEU A 36 0.93 19.70 7.28
CA LEU A 36 1.93 18.95 8.00
C LEU A 36 1.30 17.79 8.79
N GLN A 37 0.17 18.02 9.46
CA GLN A 37 -0.58 16.98 10.17
C GLN A 37 -1.08 15.90 9.21
N ARG A 38 -1.62 16.29 8.04
CA ARG A 38 -2.07 15.33 7.02
C ARG A 38 -0.95 14.43 6.52
N VAL A 39 0.26 14.97 6.32
CA VAL A 39 1.43 14.17 5.93
C VAL A 39 1.79 13.17 7.05
N ILE A 40 1.82 13.61 8.31
CA ILE A 40 2.10 12.73 9.46
C ILE A 40 1.07 11.59 9.55
N GLU A 41 -0.22 11.92 9.47
CA GLU A 41 -1.32 10.96 9.56
C GLU A 41 -1.24 9.94 8.42
N LYS A 42 -1.09 10.41 7.17
CA LYS A 42 -0.96 9.53 6.00
C LYS A 42 0.25 8.60 6.13
N THR A 43 1.42 9.13 6.50
CA THR A 43 2.62 8.28 6.64
C THR A 43 2.51 7.31 7.80
N THR A 44 1.91 7.70 8.92
CA THR A 44 1.69 6.82 10.07
C THR A 44 0.71 5.70 9.73
N PHE A 45 -0.39 6.03 9.03
CA PHE A 45 -1.35 5.06 8.52
C PHE A 45 -0.67 4.04 7.61
N LYS A 46 0.03 4.51 6.57
CA LYS A 46 0.78 3.65 5.63
C LYS A 46 1.74 2.73 6.37
N ALA A 47 2.62 3.27 7.22
CA ALA A 47 3.61 2.47 7.95
C ALA A 47 2.97 1.43 8.89
N SER A 48 1.83 1.76 9.53
CA SER A 48 1.08 0.83 10.37
C SER A 48 0.53 -0.34 9.56
N HIS A 49 -0.10 -0.07 8.41
CA HIS A 49 -0.67 -1.12 7.57
C HIS A 49 0.40 -1.94 6.83
N GLU A 50 1.53 -1.35 6.43
CA GLU A 50 2.70 -2.10 5.94
C GLU A 50 3.24 -3.08 6.99
N ALA A 51 3.31 -2.65 8.26
CA ALA A 51 3.74 -3.51 9.37
C ALA A 51 2.76 -4.66 9.61
N LYS A 52 1.45 -4.41 9.55
CA LYS A 52 0.42 -5.45 9.63
C LYS A 52 0.51 -6.42 8.46
N LEU A 53 0.63 -5.90 7.24
CA LEU A 53 0.75 -6.71 6.03
C LEU A 53 2.00 -7.60 6.07
N SER A 54 3.11 -7.09 6.61
CA SER A 54 4.35 -7.87 6.80
C SER A 54 4.18 -9.06 7.76
N ASN A 55 3.15 -9.05 8.61
CA ASN A 55 2.81 -10.17 9.50
C ASN A 55 1.78 -11.14 8.89
N VAL A 56 1.21 -10.82 7.73
CA VAL A 56 0.39 -11.76 6.95
C VAL A 56 1.30 -12.90 6.48
N GLN A 57 0.81 -14.15 6.56
CA GLN A 57 1.58 -15.32 6.15
C GLN A 57 1.61 -15.50 4.61
N ALA A 58 1.77 -14.39 3.89
CA ALA A 58 1.93 -14.31 2.44
C ALA A 58 3.01 -13.26 2.10
N PRO A 59 4.30 -13.58 2.32
CA PRO A 59 5.39 -12.62 2.18
C PRO A 59 5.64 -12.15 0.74
N ALA A 60 5.39 -12.97 -0.28
CA ALA A 60 5.51 -12.52 -1.67
C ALA A 60 4.42 -11.50 -2.01
N PHE A 61 3.17 -11.78 -1.62
CA PHE A 61 2.07 -10.84 -1.80
C PHE A 61 2.29 -9.53 -1.02
N ALA A 62 2.77 -9.62 0.22
CA ALA A 62 3.09 -8.45 1.03
C ALA A 62 4.16 -7.58 0.36
N LEU A 63 5.20 -8.21 -0.20
CA LEU A 63 6.25 -7.50 -0.91
C LEU A 63 5.70 -6.76 -2.13
N GLU A 64 4.90 -7.41 -2.98
CA GLU A 64 4.29 -6.80 -4.18
C GLU A 64 3.52 -5.51 -3.85
N LEU A 65 2.69 -5.52 -2.79
CA LEU A 65 1.93 -4.35 -2.37
C LEU A 65 2.83 -3.24 -1.82
N ILE A 66 3.81 -3.58 -0.98
CA ILE A 66 4.70 -2.59 -0.35
C ILE A 66 5.58 -1.90 -1.41
N THR A 67 6.06 -2.66 -2.39
CA THR A 67 6.96 -2.15 -3.43
C THR A 67 6.23 -1.62 -4.66
N PHE A 68 4.90 -1.70 -4.70
CA PHE A 68 4.09 -1.33 -5.86
C PHE A 68 4.45 0.05 -6.43
N HIS A 69 4.53 1.08 -5.58
CA HIS A 69 4.85 2.44 -6.04
C HIS A 69 6.31 2.67 -6.45
N TRP A 70 7.17 1.65 -6.40
CA TRP A 70 8.55 1.75 -6.88
C TRP A 70 8.69 1.41 -8.36
N GLU A 71 7.68 0.74 -8.92
CA GLU A 71 7.57 0.40 -10.32
C GLU A 71 6.64 1.38 -11.06
N GLU A 72 6.69 1.36 -12.39
CA GLU A 72 5.84 2.22 -13.22
C GLU A 72 4.47 1.59 -13.40
N HIS A 73 3.45 2.23 -12.83
CA HIS A 73 2.04 1.86 -12.97
C HIS A 73 1.19 3.06 -13.40
N TRP A 74 0.09 2.79 -14.09
CA TRP A 74 -0.88 3.81 -14.53
C TRP A 74 -1.96 4.09 -13.48
N PHE A 75 -1.81 3.52 -12.29
CA PHE A 75 -2.66 3.74 -11.13
C PHE A 75 -1.84 3.68 -9.84
N SER A 76 -2.39 4.22 -8.76
CA SER A 76 -1.84 4.10 -7.42
C SER A 76 -2.70 3.16 -6.58
N ILE A 77 -2.07 2.50 -5.61
CA ILE A 77 -2.80 1.74 -4.58
C ILE A 77 -2.72 2.43 -3.22
N ASP A 78 -3.73 2.23 -2.38
CA ASP A 78 -3.64 2.30 -0.93
C ASP A 78 -4.25 1.02 -0.35
N PHE A 79 -3.71 0.53 0.77
CA PHE A 79 -4.22 -0.69 1.38
C PHE A 79 -4.36 -0.59 2.89
N GLU A 80 -5.35 -1.31 3.40
CA GLU A 80 -5.67 -1.43 4.82
C GLU A 80 -5.75 -2.92 5.20
N VAL A 81 -5.15 -3.26 6.34
CA VAL A 81 -5.20 -4.58 6.95
C VAL A 81 -5.92 -4.48 8.28
N GLU A 82 -6.96 -5.30 8.44
CA GLU A 82 -7.73 -5.44 9.67
C GLU A 82 -6.84 -5.83 10.85
N ASP A 83 -7.05 -5.21 12.03
CA ASP A 83 -6.24 -5.47 13.23
C ASP A 83 -6.27 -6.94 13.68
N ALA A 84 -7.41 -7.60 13.48
CA ALA A 84 -7.62 -8.99 13.88
C ALA A 84 -7.23 -10.02 12.80
N PHE A 85 -6.60 -9.58 11.70
CA PHE A 85 -6.27 -10.48 10.59
C PHE A 85 -5.31 -11.59 11.06
N SER A 86 -5.77 -12.83 10.99
CA SER A 86 -5.04 -14.02 11.44
C SER A 86 -5.04 -15.16 10.42
N ALA A 87 -5.70 -14.95 9.29
CA ALA A 87 -5.80 -15.91 8.21
C ALA A 87 -4.41 -16.21 7.63
N ARG A 88 -4.28 -17.42 7.09
CA ARG A 88 -3.05 -17.92 6.46
C ARG A 88 -3.33 -18.17 4.98
N PRO A 89 -3.41 -17.10 4.17
CA PRO A 89 -3.64 -17.25 2.75
C PRO A 89 -2.49 -18.00 2.08
N ASP A 90 -2.78 -18.65 0.96
CA ASP A 90 -1.74 -19.19 0.09
C ASP A 90 -1.04 -18.02 -0.62
N ASP A 91 0.23 -17.81 -0.28
CA ASP A 91 1.06 -16.72 -0.78
C ASP A 91 1.10 -16.65 -2.31
N GLN A 92 1.24 -17.79 -2.99
CA GLN A 92 1.33 -17.82 -4.45
C GLN A 92 0.01 -17.48 -5.12
N ILE A 93 -1.11 -17.94 -4.54
CA ILE A 93 -2.43 -17.63 -5.08
C ILE A 93 -2.69 -16.13 -5.00
N TRP A 94 -2.42 -15.52 -3.85
CA TRP A 94 -2.64 -14.09 -3.63
C TRP A 94 -1.71 -13.23 -4.48
N THR A 95 -0.43 -13.59 -4.54
CA THR A 95 0.56 -12.91 -5.39
C THR A 95 0.11 -12.91 -6.85
N ARG A 96 -0.22 -14.09 -7.41
CA ARG A 96 -0.64 -14.21 -8.81
C ARG A 96 -1.96 -13.49 -9.09
N PHE A 97 -2.90 -13.56 -8.15
CA PHE A 97 -4.15 -12.83 -8.27
C PHE A 97 -3.90 -11.34 -8.38
N PHE A 98 -3.11 -10.77 -7.47
CA PHE A 98 -2.81 -9.34 -7.48
C PHE A 98 -2.02 -8.92 -8.73
N GLN A 99 -1.00 -9.67 -9.13
CA GLN A 99 -0.24 -9.39 -10.35
C GLN A 99 -1.12 -9.42 -11.61
N GLY A 100 -2.04 -10.38 -11.70
CA GLY A 100 -3.00 -10.46 -12.80
C GLY A 100 -3.98 -9.29 -12.79
N LEU A 101 -4.48 -8.91 -11.61
CA LEU A 101 -5.36 -7.76 -11.43
C LEU A 101 -4.64 -6.46 -11.85
N ALA A 102 -3.45 -6.21 -11.30
CA ALA A 102 -2.65 -5.02 -11.60
C ALA A 102 -2.34 -4.91 -13.09
N SER A 103 -1.94 -6.02 -13.72
CA SER A 103 -1.69 -6.06 -15.17
C SER A 103 -2.95 -5.70 -15.98
N CYS A 104 -4.11 -6.26 -15.63
CA CYS A 104 -5.37 -5.92 -16.29
C CYS A 104 -5.76 -4.45 -16.10
N ILE A 105 -5.49 -3.86 -14.93
CA ILE A 105 -5.75 -2.44 -14.67
C ILE A 105 -4.78 -1.59 -15.50
N ASP A 106 -3.49 -1.88 -15.50
CA ASP A 106 -2.49 -1.10 -16.27
C ASP A 106 -2.77 -1.12 -17.77
N GLU A 107 -3.25 -2.24 -18.32
CA GLU A 107 -3.64 -2.33 -19.73
C GLU A 107 -4.86 -1.46 -20.08
N GLN A 108 -5.75 -1.22 -19.13
CA GLN A 108 -7.03 -0.54 -19.34
C GLN A 108 -7.08 0.89 -18.80
N ALA A 109 -6.19 1.23 -17.87
CA ALA A 109 -6.14 2.51 -17.19
C ALA A 109 -5.87 3.64 -18.18
N GLU A 110 -6.69 4.70 -18.11
CA GLU A 110 -6.46 5.88 -18.91
C GLU A 110 -5.24 6.63 -18.35
N ARG A 111 -4.17 6.73 -19.14
CA ARG A 111 -2.86 7.27 -18.72
C ARG A 111 -2.86 8.73 -18.29
N THR A 112 -3.90 9.47 -18.62
CA THR A 112 -4.05 10.90 -18.30
C THR A 112 -4.87 11.15 -17.04
N ARG A 113 -5.46 10.09 -16.46
CA ARG A 113 -6.24 10.17 -15.23
C ARG A 113 -5.42 9.72 -14.03
N ASP A 114 -5.80 10.25 -12.88
CA ASP A 114 -5.33 9.79 -11.58
C ASP A 114 -6.17 8.58 -11.17
N ASN A 115 -5.75 7.38 -11.60
CA ASN A 115 -6.43 6.13 -11.27
C ASN A 115 -5.96 5.67 -9.89
N HIS A 116 -6.91 5.29 -9.03
CA HIS A 116 -6.61 4.87 -7.67
C HIS A 116 -7.39 3.59 -7.30
N LEU A 117 -6.72 2.64 -6.66
CA LEU A 117 -7.27 1.39 -6.18
C LEU A 117 -7.08 1.28 -4.66
N GLU A 118 -8.19 1.20 -3.94
CA GLU A 118 -8.20 0.92 -2.50
C GLU A 118 -8.37 -0.58 -2.25
N ILE A 119 -7.51 -1.15 -1.38
CA ILE A 119 -7.49 -2.58 -1.07
C ILE A 119 -7.73 -2.77 0.43
N SER A 120 -8.82 -3.42 0.80
CA SER A 120 -9.09 -3.81 2.19
C SER A 120 -8.88 -5.31 2.39
N ILE A 121 -7.97 -5.67 3.29
CA ILE A 121 -7.62 -7.04 3.63
C ILE A 121 -8.23 -7.38 4.98
N ASN A 122 -9.34 -8.12 4.92
CA ASN A 122 -10.15 -8.48 6.07
C ASN A 122 -10.30 -10.01 6.15
N GLN A 123 -10.56 -10.53 7.34
CA GLN A 123 -10.88 -11.93 7.55
C GLN A 123 -12.37 -12.07 7.81
N ASN A 124 -13.08 -12.80 6.95
CA ASN A 124 -14.49 -13.08 7.19
C ASN A 124 -14.61 -14.19 8.23
N ASP A 125 -14.91 -13.83 9.48
CA ASP A 125 -15.10 -14.75 10.60
C ASP A 125 -16.43 -15.53 10.51
N GLY A 126 -16.93 -15.86 9.31
CA GLY A 126 -18.15 -16.66 9.11
C GLY A 126 -19.45 -16.11 9.75
N GLY A 127 -19.39 -15.00 10.49
CA GLY A 127 -20.51 -14.28 11.07
C GLY A 127 -20.94 -13.20 10.10
N GLY A 128 -21.84 -13.54 9.18
CA GLY A 128 -22.34 -12.59 8.20
C GLY A 128 -22.91 -11.33 8.85
N SER A 129 -22.31 -10.18 8.53
CA SER A 129 -23.02 -8.90 8.57
C SER A 129 -23.13 -8.41 7.13
N VAL A 130 -24.31 -8.59 6.55
CA VAL A 130 -24.74 -7.85 5.37
C VAL A 130 -24.91 -6.39 5.80
N SER A 131 -23.86 -5.60 5.66
CA SER A 131 -23.98 -4.15 5.72
C SER A 131 -24.53 -3.70 4.38
N GLY A 132 -25.86 -3.63 4.28
CA GLY A 132 -26.53 -3.00 3.16
C GLY A 132 -26.11 -1.53 3.10
N THR A 133 -25.51 -1.12 1.99
CA THR A 133 -25.36 0.29 1.66
C THR A 133 -26.74 0.82 1.28
N GLY A 134 -27.44 1.36 2.28
CA GLY A 134 -28.43 2.40 2.04
C GLY A 134 -27.71 3.72 1.89
N PHE A 135 -27.63 4.21 0.65
CA PHE A 135 -28.06 5.52 0.16
C PHE A 135 -27.51 5.74 -1.25
#